data_AF-A0A7X2V513-F1
#
_entry.id   AF-A0A7X2V513-F1
#
_cell.length_a   1.000
_cell.length_b   1.000
_cell.length_c   1.000
_cell.angle_alpha   90.00
_cell.angle_beta   90.00
_cell.angle_gamma   90.00
#
_symmetry.space_group_name_H-M   'P 1'
#
loop_
_entity.id
_entity.type
_entity.pdbx_description
1 polymer ?
#
loop_
_entity_poly.entity_id
_entity_poly.type
_entity_poly.pdbx_seq_one_letter_code
_entity_poly.pdbx_strand_id
1 'polypeptide(L)' 'MKQKSCSIDHSLEDVLQKLNDQQEHLPQKTSMDVESFLNRSPSQESLNEVFHLLKKYDLASAEEQQERNHQLTAIVKAES' A
#
# COMPACT_ATOMS: atom_id res chain seq x y z
N MET A 1 1.12 13.95 11.63
CA MET A 1 0.50 12.62 11.82
C MET A 1 1.58 11.67 12.30
N LYS A 2 1.37 10.98 13.42
CA LYS A 2 2.39 10.10 14.02
C LYS A 2 2.34 8.76 13.29
N GLN A 3 3.23 8.56 12.30
CA GLN A 3 3.53 7.21 11.80
C GLN A 3 3.95 6.39 13.03
N LYS A 4 3.05 5.52 13.50
CA LYS A 4 3.40 4.59 14.56
C LYS A 4 4.47 3.70 13.96
N SER A 5 5.67 3.83 14.50
CA SER A 5 6.77 2.89 14.34
C SER A 5 6.19 1.47 14.22
N CYS A 6 6.34 0.87 13.05
CA CYS A 6 6.11 -0.56 12.90
C CYS A 6 7.05 -1.25 13.88
N SER A 7 6.54 -1.84 14.94
CA SER A 7 7.33 -2.72 15.82
C SER A 7 7.53 -4.10 15.19
N ILE A 8 6.88 -4.37 14.06
CA ILE A 8 6.91 -5.62 13.32
C ILE A 8 7.12 -5.25 11.85
N ASP A 9 8.20 -5.73 11.25
CA ASP A 9 8.43 -5.63 9.80
C ASP A 9 7.37 -6.47 9.07
N HIS A 10 6.55 -5.81 8.25
CA HIS A 10 5.55 -6.50 7.45
C HIS A 10 6.25 -7.22 6.29
N SER A 11 6.04 -8.53 6.22
CA SER A 11 6.54 -9.33 5.10
C SER A 11 5.76 -9.04 3.83
N LEU A 12 6.39 -9.26 2.67
CA LEU A 12 5.74 -9.10 1.35
C LEU A 12 4.37 -9.80 1.28
N GLU A 13 4.28 -11.02 1.80
CA GLU A 13 3.04 -11.80 1.87
C GLU A 13 1.94 -11.09 2.66
N ASP A 14 2.27 -10.44 3.77
CA ASP A 14 1.30 -9.72 4.60
C ASP A 14 0.74 -8.50 3.84
N VAL A 15 1.60 -7.80 3.09
CA VAL A 15 1.21 -6.68 2.24
C VAL A 15 0.39 -7.14 1.04
N LEU A 16 0.78 -8.25 0.39
CA LEU A 16 0.02 -8.85 -0.72
C LEU A 16 -1.35 -9.33 -0.28
N GLN A 17 -1.44 -10.01 0.87
CA GLN A 17 -2.70 -10.41 1.45
C GLN A 17 -3.57 -9.19 1.69
N LYS A 18 -3.00 -8.11 2.26
CA LYS A 18 -3.73 -6.86 2.49
C LYS A 18 -4.19 -6.19 1.21
N LEU A 19 -3.36 -6.18 0.18
CA LEU A 19 -3.72 -5.65 -1.13
C LEU A 19 -4.91 -6.41 -1.72
N ASN A 20 -4.90 -7.74 -1.65
CA ASN A 20 -5.97 -8.59 -2.15
C ASN A 20 -7.27 -8.38 -1.36
N ASP A 21 -7.18 -8.32 -0.03
CA ASP A 21 -8.31 -8.03 0.88
C ASP A 21 -8.93 -6.65 0.63
N GLN A 22 -8.16 -5.71 0.08
CA GLN A 22 -8.65 -4.37 -0.27
C GLN A 22 -8.85 -4.20 -1.78
N GLN A 23 -8.58 -5.22 -2.61
CA GLN A 23 -8.62 -5.14 -4.07
C GLN A 23 -10.03 -4.88 -4.59
N GLU A 24 -11.06 -5.32 -3.85
CA GLU A 24 -12.46 -5.04 -4.18
C GLU A 24 -12.84 -3.56 -3.97
N HIS A 25 -12.14 -2.87 -3.06
CA HIS A 25 -12.32 -1.44 -2.78
C HIS A 25 -11.32 -0.56 -3.54
N LEU A 26 -10.16 -1.11 -3.89
CA LEU A 26 -9.13 -0.41 -4.66
C LEU A 26 -9.46 -0.43 -6.15
N PRO A 27 -9.17 0.65 -6.88
CA PRO A 27 -9.23 0.61 -8.33
C PRO A 27 -8.13 -0.30 -8.89
N GLN A 28 -8.53 -1.11 -9.88
CA GLN A 28 -7.70 -2.11 -10.53
C GLN A 28 -6.33 -1.60 -11.01
N LYS A 29 -6.27 -0.32 -11.43
CA LYS A 29 -5.01 0.30 -11.86
C LYS A 29 -4.01 0.41 -10.70
N THR A 30 -4.47 0.89 -9.55
CA THR A 30 -3.61 1.06 -8.37
C THR A 30 -3.19 -0.29 -7.81
N SER A 31 -4.09 -1.29 -7.80
CA SER A 31 -3.71 -2.62 -7.33
C SER A 31 -2.63 -3.26 -8.21
N MET A 32 -2.73 -3.15 -9.53
CA MET A 32 -1.71 -3.65 -10.45
C MET A 32 -0.35 -2.94 -10.29
N ASP A 33 -0.35 -1.61 -10.14
CA ASP A 33 0.87 -0.83 -9.88
C ASP A 33 1.56 -1.32 -8.59
N VAL A 34 0.79 -1.46 -7.50
CA VAL A 34 1.31 -1.91 -6.21
C VAL A 34 1.79 -3.36 -6.27
N GLU A 35 1.05 -4.26 -6.92
CA GLU A 35 1.46 -5.67 -7.09
C GLU A 35 2.76 -5.78 -7.89
N SER A 36 2.90 -5.00 -8.96
CA SER A 36 4.14 -4.94 -9.75
C SER A 36 5.30 -4.39 -8.92
N PHE A 37 5.06 -3.40 -8.07
CA PHE A 37 6.04 -2.86 -7.15
C PHE A 37 6.49 -3.90 -6.11
N LEU A 38 5.54 -4.63 -5.50
CA LEU A 38 5.84 -5.69 -4.55
C LEU A 38 6.69 -6.80 -5.20
N ASN A 39 6.39 -7.19 -6.44
CA ASN A 39 7.20 -8.17 -7.18
C ASN A 39 8.65 -7.74 -7.44
N ARG A 40 8.97 -6.44 -7.33
CA ARG A 40 10.34 -5.93 -7.46
C ARG A 40 11.15 -6.02 -6.16
N SER A 41 10.64 -6.70 -5.14
CA SER A 41 11.28 -6.87 -3.82
C SER A 41 11.70 -5.53 -3.20
N PRO A 42 10.74 -4.64 -2.89
CA PRO A 42 11.05 -3.32 -2.37
C PRO A 42 11.59 -3.35 -0.94
N SER A 43 12.14 -2.22 -0.51
CA SER A 43 12.68 -2.04 0.83
C SER A 43 11.61 -2.23 1.92
N GLN A 44 12.02 -2.68 3.10
CA GLN A 44 11.11 -2.84 4.26
C GLN A 44 10.37 -1.54 4.61
N GLU A 45 11.02 -0.39 4.47
CA GLU A 45 10.38 0.92 4.67
C GLU A 45 9.18 1.10 3.74
N SER A 46 9.37 0.83 2.45
CA SER A 46 8.31 0.95 1.45
C SER A 46 7.21 -0.09 1.63
N LEU A 47 7.55 -1.32 2.04
CA LEU A 47 6.55 -2.34 2.41
C LEU A 47 5.68 -1.88 3.57
N ASN A 48 6.32 -1.36 4.62
CA ASN A 48 5.63 -0.83 5.79
C ASN A 48 4.75 0.37 5.42
N GLU A 49 5.21 1.28 4.55
CA GLU A 49 4.40 2.39 4.05
C GLU A 49 3.19 1.92 3.24
N VAL A 50 3.39 1.05 2.26
CA VAL A 50 2.29 0.49 1.45
C VAL A 50 1.27 -0.21 2.35
N PHE A 51 1.73 -1.03 3.31
CA PHE A 51 0.84 -1.68 4.26
C PHE A 51 0.03 -0.67 5.09
N HIS A 52 0.68 0.40 5.56
CA HIS A 52 0.02 1.46 6.31
C HIS A 52 -1.01 2.23 5.47
N LEU A 53 -0.75 2.45 4.19
CA LEU A 53 -1.68 3.08 3.26
C LEU A 53 -2.89 2.19 2.96
N LEU A 54 -2.67 0.89 2.80
CA LEU A 54 -3.74 -0.10 2.60
C LEU A 54 -4.53 -0.37 3.90
N LYS A 55 -3.92 -0.17 5.06
CA LYS A 55 -4.58 -0.36 6.35
C LYS A 55 -5.74 0.61 6.53
N LYS A 56 -6.93 0.07 6.87
CA LYS A 56 -8.17 0.85 6.99
C LYS A 56 -8.52 1.60 5.69
N TYR A 57 -8.20 1.03 4.52
CA TYR A 57 -8.60 1.63 3.23
C TYR A 57 -10.10 1.46 3.00
N ASP A 58 -10.66 0.30 3.35
CA ASP A 58 -12.10 0.04 3.40
C ASP A 58 -12.87 1.09 4.24
N LEU A 59 -12.30 1.50 5.37
CA LEU A 59 -12.90 2.51 6.26
C LEU A 59 -12.58 3.96 5.85
N ALA A 60 -11.78 4.17 4.81
CA ALA A 60 -11.37 5.49 4.36
C ALA A 60 -12.46 6.11 3.49
N SER A 61 -12.66 7.42 3.60
CA SER A 61 -13.59 8.16 2.74
C SER A 61 -13.06 8.21 1.30
N ALA A 62 -13.92 8.47 0.30
CA ALA A 62 -13.50 8.55 -1.11
C ALA A 62 -12.31 9.52 -1.34
N GLU A 63 -12.30 10.65 -0.62
CA GLU A 63 -11.19 11.61 -0.67
C GLU A 63 -9.89 11.03 -0.11
N GLU A 64 -9.94 10.35 1.04
CA GLU A 64 -8.79 9.68 1.64
C GLU A 64 -8.29 8.52 0.77
N GLN A 65 -9.19 7.75 0.16
CA GLN A 65 -8.85 6.69 -0.79
C GLN A 65 -8.08 7.27 -1.99
N GLN A 66 -8.52 8.43 -2.49
CA GLN A 66 -7.85 9.11 -3.60
C GLN A 66 -6.45 9.61 -3.19
N GLU A 67 -6.32 10.18 -1.99
CA GLU A 67 -5.01 10.61 -1.46
C GLU A 67 -4.07 9.42 -1.27
N ARG A 68 -4.58 8.30 -0.74
CA ARG A 68 -3.80 7.06 -0.59
C ARG A 68 -3.39 6.47 -1.93
N ASN A 69 -4.26 6.49 -2.94
CA ASN A 69 -3.88 6.08 -4.29
C ASN A 69 -2.75 6.94 -4.84
N HIS A 70 -2.79 8.24 -4.59
CA HIS A 70 -1.73 9.15 -5.02
C HIS A 70 -0.40 8.80 -4.33
N GLN A 71 -0.43 8.53 -3.03
CA GLN A 71 0.74 8.11 -2.25
C GLN A 71 1.29 6.75 -2.71
N LEU A 72 0.42 5.75 -2.91
CA LEU A 72 0.80 4.43 -3.44
C LEU A 72 1.48 4.58 -4.81
N THR A 73 0.90 5.37 -5.71
CA THR A 73 1.47 5.64 -7.04
C THR A 73 2.81 6.37 -6.93
N ALA A 74 2.96 7.31 -5.98
CA ALA A 74 4.21 8.02 -5.76
C ALA A 74 5.32 7.08 -5.27
N ILE A 75 5.01 6.17 -4.33
CA ILE A 75 5.95 5.14 -3.84
C ILE A 75 6.37 4.22 -4.98
N VAL A 76 5.41 3.68 -5.73
CA VAL A 76 5.67 2.81 -6.88
C VAL A 76 6.60 3.53 -7.86
N LYS A 77 6.30 4.79 -8.21
CA LYS A 77 7.14 5.58 -9.13
C LYS A 77 8.53 5.94 -8.59
N ALA A 78 8.65 6.16 -7.28
CA ALA A 78 9.94 6.48 -6.67
C ALA A 78 10.93 5.32 -6.78
N GLU A 79 10.41 4.08 -6.76
CA GLU A 79 11.18 2.84 -6.80
C GLU A 79 11.06 2.12 -8.17
N SER A 80 10.53 2.79 -9.20
CA SER A 80 10.28 2.26 -10.57
C SER A 80 11.44 2.40 -11.53
#